data_AF-A0A559IVF0-F1
#
_entry.id   AF-A0A559IVF0-F1
#
_cell.length_a   1.000
_cell.length_b   1.000
_cell.length_c   1.000
_cell.angle_alpha   90.00
_cell.angle_beta   90.00
_cell.angle_gamma   90.00
#
_symmetry.space_group_name_H-M   'P 1'
#
loop_
_entity.id
_entity.type
_entity.pdbx_description
1 polymer ?
#
loop_
_entity_poly.entity_id
_entity_poly.type
_entity_poly.pdbx_seq_one_letter_code
_entity_poly.pdbx_strand_id
1 'polypeptide(L)'
;MLLQEIQEVEMTPEEELQEYIKRLGILVSEYIGFSIQFSLEKSNISESVDEKEISLGLHVNDIINISGLMDEVITDVISKLIYVMQNAINKTETLDYDLFHNLTAEVSLSLIFEDYVNNNAIGKFNKINFLNDLREISSHTYESSSVDVGIVYCPNNEALKDLKKIKDIEYIKLSSAITIKEFFLNEKPFLKLIDKKSLAIAVDHNFNVFAILRKKEGSKSLYSIFENSFNEYGSNHVTKKVIASFLQPLEERQHLSSSEKEFQNFLLEKIKRNITFFENNNNAQVPKFKYIDVQNKKISFHTGNKFVISYYNGTWKLKHYNSLFAHILYRSLVTQLSHFLWLEQDEFENFIKRLSSNVSKLLHCMKNLSISSCSSIFVILDNPEISYSLSTSQVKNLLKKTALLRKVNINKNFINAIKRKSNHLNITDIDPYLLDSLSTVDGAVILDTNFNILSFGETIQVNNKDYSDTFGTGTRASRAASEYGLSIKVSEDGDINLFRDEEKLLTL
;
A
#
# COMPACT_ATOMS: atom_id res chain seq x y z
N MET A 1 -3.91 55.81 -5.72
CA MET A 1 -4.73 55.55 -6.92
C MET A 1 -3.87 54.74 -7.88
N LEU A 2 -3.93 53.42 -7.76
CA LEU A 2 -3.39 52.42 -8.71
C LEU A 2 -4.09 51.11 -8.34
N LEU A 3 -5.36 51.03 -8.70
CA LEU A 3 -6.07 49.76 -8.85
C LEU A 3 -5.48 49.16 -10.14
N GLN A 4 -4.62 48.14 -10.01
CA GLN A 4 -4.33 47.28 -11.14
C GLN A 4 -5.61 46.52 -11.45
N GLU A 5 -6.18 46.80 -12.63
CA GLU A 5 -7.21 45.99 -13.25
C GLU A 5 -6.70 44.54 -13.30
N ILE A 6 -7.33 43.66 -12.52
CA ILE A 6 -7.27 42.23 -12.77
C ILE A 6 -8.06 42.05 -14.07
N GLN A 7 -7.38 41.97 -15.20
CA GLN A 7 -7.98 41.43 -16.41
C GLN A 7 -8.31 39.96 -16.11
N GLU A 8 -9.59 39.66 -15.92
CA GLU A 8 -10.09 38.29 -16.06
C GLU A 8 -9.78 37.86 -17.49
N VAL A 9 -8.80 36.97 -17.64
CA VAL A 9 -8.53 36.31 -18.92
C VAL A 9 -9.70 35.34 -19.13
N GLU A 10 -10.63 35.67 -20.03
CA GLU A 10 -11.66 34.74 -20.48
C GLU A 10 -10.96 33.51 -21.11
N MET A 11 -11.05 32.37 -20.43
CA MET A 11 -10.58 31.10 -20.97
C MET A 11 -11.56 30.61 -22.04
N THR A 12 -11.04 30.06 -23.13
CA THR A 12 -11.87 29.35 -24.11
C THR A 12 -12.44 28.05 -23.50
N PRO A 13 -13.57 27.51 -24.00
CA PRO A 13 -14.10 26.22 -23.53
C PRO A 13 -13.12 25.06 -23.64
N GLU A 14 -12.19 25.11 -24.61
CA GLU A 14 -11.13 24.12 -24.77
C GLU A 14 -10.06 24.26 -23.66
N GLU A 15 -9.68 25.48 -23.30
CA GLU A 15 -8.76 25.75 -22.18
C GLU A 15 -9.39 25.38 -20.83
N GLU A 16 -10.69 25.65 -20.64
CA GLU A 16 -11.45 25.21 -19.46
C GLU A 16 -11.45 23.69 -19.32
N LEU A 17 -11.71 22.97 -20.41
CA LEU A 17 -11.70 21.50 -20.41
C LEU A 17 -10.30 20.94 -20.15
N GLN A 18 -9.25 21.54 -20.73
CA GLN A 18 -7.87 21.13 -20.47
C GLN A 18 -7.46 21.33 -19.01
N GLU A 19 -7.79 22.47 -18.42
CA GLU A 19 -7.51 22.74 -17.00
C GLU A 19 -8.33 21.80 -16.09
N TYR A 20 -9.59 21.53 -16.42
CA TYR A 20 -10.41 20.53 -15.73
C TYR A 20 -9.73 19.16 -15.71
N ILE A 21 -9.28 18.66 -16.87
CA ILE A 21 -8.65 17.35 -17.02
C ILE A 21 -7.31 17.29 -16.31
N LYS A 22 -6.53 18.37 -16.33
CA LYS A 22 -5.29 18.47 -15.58
C LYS A 22 -5.53 18.39 -14.07
N ARG A 23 -6.54 19.11 -13.55
CA ARG A 23 -6.93 19.04 -12.13
C ARG A 23 -7.44 17.66 -11.74
N LEU A 24 -8.19 17.00 -12.62
CA LEU A 24 -8.59 15.60 -12.46
C LEU A 24 -7.37 14.68 -12.31
N GLY A 25 -6.35 14.87 -13.16
CA GLY A 25 -5.09 14.13 -13.07
C GLY A 25 -4.40 14.31 -11.72
N ILE A 26 -4.32 15.55 -11.22
CA ILE A 26 -3.74 15.84 -9.89
C ILE A 26 -4.54 15.17 -8.78
N LEU A 27 -5.87 15.38 -8.75
CA LEU A 27 -6.74 14.82 -7.71
C LEU A 27 -6.70 13.30 -7.68
N VAL A 28 -6.77 12.66 -8.85
CA VAL A 28 -6.68 11.20 -8.96
C VAL A 28 -5.29 10.76 -8.49
N SER A 29 -4.21 11.39 -8.97
CA SER A 29 -2.83 11.06 -8.56
C SER A 29 -2.62 11.15 -7.05
N GLU A 30 -3.19 12.16 -6.38
CA GLU A 30 -3.14 12.30 -4.92
C GLU A 30 -3.94 11.20 -4.20
N TYR A 31 -5.10 10.82 -4.76
CA TYR A 31 -5.94 9.76 -4.21
C TYR A 31 -5.32 8.37 -4.34
N ILE A 32 -4.81 8.03 -5.53
CA ILE A 32 -4.21 6.72 -5.83
C ILE A 32 -2.74 6.62 -5.45
N GLY A 33 -2.03 7.74 -5.34
CA GLY A 33 -0.66 7.80 -4.85
C GLY A 33 0.46 7.57 -5.86
N PHE A 34 0.16 7.59 -7.15
CA PHE A 34 1.15 7.60 -8.24
C PHE A 34 0.70 8.55 -9.35
N SER A 35 1.65 8.98 -10.19
CA SER A 35 1.39 10.04 -11.17
C SER A 35 0.57 9.53 -12.35
N ILE A 36 -0.65 10.05 -12.48
CA ILE A 36 -1.54 9.89 -13.62
C ILE A 36 -1.68 11.23 -14.35
N GLN A 37 -1.58 11.18 -15.66
CA GLN A 37 -1.88 12.29 -16.55
C GLN A 37 -3.00 11.88 -17.49
N PHE A 38 -4.00 12.74 -17.60
CA PHE A 38 -5.06 12.58 -18.59
C PHE A 38 -4.78 13.52 -19.77
N SER A 39 -5.04 13.06 -20.98
CA SER A 39 -4.89 13.83 -22.21
C SER A 39 -6.18 13.83 -23.02
N LEU A 40 -6.45 14.95 -23.70
CA LEU A 40 -7.51 15.00 -24.70
C LEU A 40 -6.97 14.52 -26.03
N GLU A 41 -7.56 13.46 -26.55
CA GLU A 41 -7.27 12.93 -27.88
C GLU A 41 -8.42 13.30 -28.81
N LYS A 42 -8.11 13.96 -29.92
CA LYS A 42 -9.08 14.28 -30.97
C LYS A 42 -9.00 13.18 -32.02
N SER A 43 -10.03 12.35 -32.11
CA SER A 43 -10.11 11.34 -33.16
C SER A 43 -10.80 11.92 -34.40
N ASN A 44 -10.11 11.93 -35.54
CA ASN A 44 -10.71 12.26 -36.84
C ASN A 44 -11.48 11.04 -37.36
N ILE A 45 -12.68 10.79 -36.82
CA ILE A 45 -13.52 9.68 -37.29
C ILE A 45 -14.47 10.20 -38.37
N SER A 46 -14.05 10.00 -39.62
CA SER A 46 -14.82 10.09 -40.88
C SER A 46 -15.28 11.47 -41.38
N GLU A 47 -15.16 11.68 -42.71
CA GLU A 47 -15.54 12.89 -43.45
C GLU A 47 -17.07 13.10 -43.57
N SER A 48 -17.88 12.43 -42.76
CA SER A 48 -19.32 12.56 -42.79
C SER A 48 -19.90 12.61 -41.38
N VAL A 49 -20.42 13.79 -41.04
CA VAL A 49 -21.13 14.22 -39.81
C VAL A 49 -20.25 14.94 -38.78
N ASP A 50 -20.68 16.15 -38.43
CA ASP A 50 -20.05 17.20 -37.61
C ASP A 50 -19.79 16.86 -36.11
N GLU A 51 -19.55 15.60 -35.75
CA GLU A 51 -19.26 15.21 -34.37
C GLU A 51 -17.77 14.85 -34.20
N LYS A 52 -16.98 15.81 -33.70
CA LYS A 52 -15.63 15.53 -33.22
C LYS A 52 -15.72 14.73 -31.94
N GLU A 53 -15.51 13.42 -32.02
CA GLU A 53 -15.34 12.60 -30.82
C GLU A 53 -14.04 12.99 -30.11
N ILE A 54 -14.16 13.37 -28.85
CA ILE A 54 -13.06 13.69 -27.96
C ILE A 54 -12.89 12.52 -27.01
N SER A 55 -11.78 11.79 -27.11
CA SER A 55 -11.44 10.72 -26.19
C SER A 55 -10.50 11.22 -25.09
N LEU A 56 -10.57 10.58 -23.91
CA LEU A 56 -9.67 10.83 -22.79
C LEU A 56 -8.57 9.77 -22.78
N GLY A 57 -7.36 10.15 -23.16
CA GLY A 57 -6.17 9.34 -23.00
C GLY A 57 -5.70 9.32 -21.55
N LEU A 58 -5.10 8.20 -21.12
CA LEU A 58 -4.54 8.01 -19.79
C LEU A 58 -3.07 7.62 -19.93
N HIS A 59 -2.18 8.44 -19.38
CA HIS A 59 -0.78 8.14 -19.23
C HIS A 59 -0.44 7.91 -17.76
N VAL A 60 0.19 6.78 -17.46
CA VAL A 60 0.67 6.46 -16.12
C VAL A 60 2.18 6.50 -16.13
N ASN A 61 2.76 7.35 -15.29
CA ASN A 61 4.21 7.39 -15.10
C ASN A 61 4.58 6.27 -14.14
N ASP A 62 4.75 5.05 -14.67
CA ASP A 62 5.25 3.92 -13.90
C ASP A 62 6.75 3.75 -14.11
N ILE A 63 7.49 3.60 -13.01
CA ILE A 63 8.96 3.46 -13.03
C ILE A 63 9.37 1.98 -12.96
N ILE A 64 8.46 1.08 -12.53
CA ILE A 64 8.68 -0.37 -12.61
C ILE A 64 7.45 -1.02 -13.24
N ASN A 65 7.55 -1.32 -14.53
CA ASN A 65 6.55 -2.12 -15.26
C ASN A 65 6.57 -3.58 -14.76
N ILE A 66 6.02 -3.82 -13.57
CA ILE A 66 5.72 -5.16 -13.07
C ILE A 66 4.43 -5.58 -13.78
N SER A 67 4.61 -6.17 -14.97
CA SER A 67 3.56 -6.48 -15.94
C SER A 67 2.21 -6.81 -15.29
N GLY A 68 1.23 -5.95 -15.50
CA GLY A 68 -0.15 -6.17 -15.09
C GLY A 68 -0.45 -5.95 -13.60
N LEU A 69 0.50 -5.65 -12.71
CA LEU A 69 0.18 -5.38 -11.31
C LEU A 69 -0.44 -3.99 -11.12
N MET A 70 0.20 -2.97 -11.70
CA MET A 70 -0.35 -1.61 -11.66
C MET A 70 -1.61 -1.51 -12.52
N ASP A 71 -1.65 -2.19 -13.66
CA ASP A 71 -2.84 -2.24 -14.51
C ASP A 71 -4.07 -2.77 -13.76
N GLU A 72 -3.91 -3.75 -12.86
CA GLU A 72 -5.00 -4.25 -12.03
C GLU A 72 -5.56 -3.15 -11.10
N VAL A 73 -4.70 -2.37 -10.44
CA VAL A 73 -5.13 -1.25 -9.58
C VAL A 73 -5.75 -0.13 -10.41
N ILE A 74 -5.11 0.24 -11.52
CA ILE A 74 -5.55 1.30 -12.42
C ILE A 74 -6.89 0.94 -13.03
N THR A 75 -7.07 -0.27 -13.54
CA THR A 75 -8.32 -0.72 -14.17
C THR A 75 -9.48 -0.64 -13.18
N ASP A 76 -9.29 -1.12 -11.95
CA ASP A 76 -10.33 -1.05 -10.93
C ASP A 76 -10.71 0.41 -10.60
N VAL A 77 -9.72 1.28 -10.40
CA VAL A 77 -9.99 2.69 -10.06
C VAL A 77 -10.58 3.47 -11.24
N ILE A 78 -9.97 3.36 -12.43
CA ILE A 78 -10.36 4.10 -13.63
C ILE A 78 -11.75 3.66 -14.10
N SER A 79 -12.08 2.36 -14.04
CA SER A 79 -13.43 1.90 -14.39
C SER A 79 -14.50 2.51 -13.48
N LYS A 80 -14.23 2.63 -12.17
CA LYS A 80 -15.14 3.31 -11.23
C LYS A 80 -15.18 4.81 -11.45
N LEU A 81 -14.03 5.44 -11.71
CA LEU A 81 -13.93 6.86 -12.02
C LEU A 81 -14.77 7.23 -13.24
N ILE A 82 -14.58 6.51 -14.35
CA ILE A 82 -15.34 6.71 -15.60
C ILE A 82 -16.83 6.59 -15.32
N TYR A 83 -17.24 5.56 -14.59
CA TYR A 83 -18.64 5.35 -14.27
C TYR A 83 -19.23 6.49 -13.43
N VAL A 84 -18.51 6.95 -12.40
CA VAL A 84 -18.95 8.09 -11.56
C VAL A 84 -19.08 9.35 -12.39
N MET A 85 -18.12 9.62 -13.27
CA MET A 85 -18.15 10.78 -14.18
C MET A 85 -19.31 10.71 -15.17
N GLN A 86 -19.51 9.57 -15.83
CA GLN A 86 -20.63 9.36 -16.76
C GLN A 86 -21.98 9.58 -16.09
N ASN A 87 -22.16 9.07 -14.87
CA ASN A 87 -23.39 9.26 -14.11
C ASN A 87 -23.63 10.72 -13.70
N ALA A 88 -22.58 11.50 -13.45
CA ALA A 88 -22.70 12.92 -13.16
C ALA A 88 -23.13 13.67 -14.43
N ILE A 89 -22.42 13.46 -15.55
CA ILE A 89 -22.69 14.08 -16.84
C ILE A 89 -24.14 13.82 -17.30
N ASN A 90 -24.61 12.57 -17.17
CA ASN A 90 -25.99 12.20 -17.55
C ASN A 90 -27.09 12.88 -16.72
N LYS A 91 -26.76 13.44 -15.54
CA LYS A 91 -27.73 14.11 -14.67
C LYS A 91 -27.76 15.62 -14.85
N THR A 92 -26.61 16.23 -15.09
CA THR A 92 -26.46 17.69 -15.13
C THR A 92 -26.33 18.25 -16.55
N GLU A 93 -26.12 17.38 -17.54
CA GLU A 93 -25.82 17.74 -18.95
C GLU A 93 -24.62 18.70 -19.10
N THR A 94 -23.86 18.92 -18.02
CA THR A 94 -22.77 19.90 -17.89
C THR A 94 -21.69 19.38 -16.94
N LEU A 95 -20.45 19.87 -17.10
CA LEU A 95 -19.33 19.56 -16.20
C LEU A 95 -19.56 20.23 -14.85
N ASP A 96 -19.93 19.42 -13.86
CA ASP A 96 -20.16 19.86 -12.49
C ASP A 96 -18.83 19.93 -11.71
N TYR A 97 -18.46 21.12 -11.24
CA TYR A 97 -17.27 21.30 -10.40
C TYR A 97 -17.47 20.71 -8.98
N ASP A 98 -18.71 20.59 -8.50
CA ASP A 98 -19.01 19.92 -7.22
C ASP A 98 -18.73 18.42 -7.28
N LEU A 99 -18.67 17.85 -8.48
CA LEU A 99 -18.20 16.47 -8.68
C LEU A 99 -16.80 16.30 -8.13
N PHE A 100 -15.88 17.25 -8.33
CA PHE A 100 -14.50 17.12 -7.83
C PHE A 100 -14.43 17.01 -6.31
N HIS A 101 -15.27 17.78 -5.61
CA HIS A 101 -15.30 17.76 -4.15
C HIS A 101 -15.69 16.39 -3.59
N ASN A 102 -16.52 15.63 -4.32
CA ASN A 102 -17.03 14.34 -3.88
C ASN A 102 -16.44 13.15 -4.66
N LEU A 103 -15.63 13.38 -5.68
CA LEU A 103 -15.18 12.35 -6.63
C LEU A 103 -14.45 11.21 -5.93
N THR A 104 -13.49 11.53 -5.06
CA THR A 104 -12.71 10.53 -4.33
C THR A 104 -13.60 9.76 -3.35
N ALA A 105 -14.64 10.39 -2.79
CA ALA A 105 -15.60 9.72 -1.92
C ALA A 105 -16.51 8.76 -2.71
N GLU A 106 -17.06 9.19 -3.84
CA GLU A 106 -17.89 8.36 -4.72
C GLU A 106 -17.11 7.15 -5.28
N VAL A 107 -15.87 7.39 -5.74
CA VAL A 107 -14.96 6.32 -6.17
C VAL A 107 -14.64 5.39 -5.01
N SER A 108 -14.32 5.91 -3.82
CA SER A 108 -14.05 5.07 -2.64
C SER A 108 -15.23 4.19 -2.27
N LEU A 109 -16.44 4.75 -2.19
CA LEU A 109 -17.65 4.01 -1.85
C LEU A 109 -17.99 2.94 -2.90
N SER A 110 -17.76 3.23 -4.17
CA SER A 110 -17.96 2.26 -5.26
C SER A 110 -16.94 1.12 -5.30
N LEU A 111 -15.73 1.36 -4.78
CA LEU A 111 -14.71 0.34 -4.59
C LEU A 111 -14.93 -0.47 -3.30
N ILE A 112 -15.46 0.15 -2.25
CA ILE A 112 -15.79 -0.52 -0.98
C ILE A 112 -17.05 -1.37 -1.12
N PHE A 113 -18.08 -0.86 -1.80
CA PHE A 113 -19.38 -1.51 -1.94
C PHE A 113 -19.71 -1.69 -3.43
N GLU A 114 -19.58 -2.93 -3.91
CA GLU A 114 -19.77 -3.29 -5.33
C GLU A 114 -21.11 -2.84 -5.91
N ASP A 115 -22.16 -2.83 -5.07
CA ASP A 115 -23.50 -2.44 -5.44
C ASP A 115 -23.75 -0.93 -5.34
N TYR A 116 -22.85 -0.13 -4.76
CA TYR A 116 -23.06 1.31 -4.47
C TYR A 116 -23.55 2.07 -5.69
N VAL A 117 -22.83 1.89 -6.78
CA VAL A 117 -23.00 2.60 -8.04
C VAL A 117 -24.41 2.42 -8.61
N ASN A 118 -24.90 1.18 -8.60
CA ASN A 118 -26.20 0.77 -9.12
C ASN A 118 -27.32 0.81 -8.07
N ASN A 119 -27.01 1.23 -6.84
CA ASN A 119 -27.98 1.27 -5.76
C ASN A 119 -28.94 2.45 -5.91
N ASN A 120 -30.16 2.30 -5.43
CA ASN A 120 -31.11 3.39 -5.33
C ASN A 120 -30.65 4.43 -4.28
N ALA A 121 -31.32 5.58 -4.24
CA ALA A 121 -30.97 6.67 -3.32
C ALA A 121 -30.94 6.23 -1.86
N ILE A 122 -31.85 5.33 -1.45
CA ILE A 122 -31.93 4.81 -0.07
C ILE A 122 -30.71 3.95 0.25
N GLY A 123 -30.32 3.03 -0.62
CA GLY A 123 -29.16 2.17 -0.37
C GLY A 123 -27.82 2.90 -0.46
N LYS A 124 -27.73 3.98 -1.25
CA LYS A 124 -26.58 4.91 -1.18
C LYS A 124 -26.56 5.65 0.15
N PHE A 125 -27.71 6.20 0.56
CA PHE A 125 -27.84 6.88 1.85
C PHE A 125 -27.44 5.97 3.03
N ASN A 126 -27.87 4.71 3.05
CA ASN A 126 -27.52 3.78 4.13
C ASN A 126 -26.00 3.54 4.24
N LYS A 127 -25.29 3.45 3.11
CA LYS A 127 -23.82 3.30 3.08
C LYS A 127 -23.11 4.56 3.58
N ILE A 128 -23.59 5.74 3.18
CA ILE A 128 -23.08 7.02 3.66
C ILE A 128 -23.36 7.18 5.16
N ASN A 129 -24.55 6.82 5.62
CA ASN A 129 -24.92 6.88 7.03
C ASN A 129 -24.05 5.95 7.87
N PHE A 130 -23.82 4.72 7.40
CA PHE A 130 -22.89 3.80 8.05
C PHE A 130 -21.49 4.39 8.19
N LEU A 131 -20.95 5.03 7.14
CA LEU A 131 -19.67 5.72 7.22
C LEU A 131 -19.70 6.87 8.25
N ASN A 132 -20.78 7.66 8.30
CA ASN A 132 -20.93 8.73 9.28
C ASN A 132 -21.01 8.18 10.71
N ASP A 133 -21.69 7.06 10.93
CA ASP A 133 -21.71 6.38 12.23
C ASP A 133 -20.29 5.93 12.63
N LEU A 134 -19.50 5.39 11.69
CA LEU A 134 -18.11 5.03 11.95
C LEU A 134 -17.24 6.25 12.30
N ARG A 135 -17.46 7.39 11.63
CA ARG A 135 -16.75 8.66 11.93
C ARG A 135 -17.13 9.20 13.30
N GLU A 136 -18.40 9.12 13.66
CA GLU A 136 -18.88 9.51 14.98
C GLU A 136 -18.21 8.62 16.04
N ILE A 137 -18.27 7.30 15.89
CA ILE A 137 -17.63 6.35 16.81
C ILE A 137 -16.12 6.60 16.92
N SER A 138 -15.42 6.81 15.79
CA SER A 138 -13.97 7.04 15.79
C SER A 138 -13.54 8.36 16.43
N SER A 139 -14.45 9.33 16.51
CA SER A 139 -14.22 10.61 17.18
C SER A 139 -14.33 10.54 18.70
N HIS A 140 -14.95 9.48 19.24
CA HIS A 140 -15.08 9.29 20.67
C HIS A 140 -13.74 8.99 21.34
N THR A 141 -13.67 9.29 22.63
CA THR A 141 -12.58 8.86 23.51
C THR A 141 -13.15 8.12 24.71
N TYR A 142 -12.39 7.16 25.23
CA TYR A 142 -12.71 6.47 26.47
C TYR A 142 -11.50 6.55 27.38
N GLU A 143 -11.63 7.19 28.55
CA GLU A 143 -10.52 7.43 29.49
C GLU A 143 -9.31 8.10 28.82
N SER A 144 -9.56 9.12 27.98
CA SER A 144 -8.54 9.86 27.20
C SER A 144 -7.81 9.06 26.12
N SER A 145 -8.13 7.77 25.93
CA SER A 145 -7.65 6.97 24.81
C SER A 145 -8.60 7.12 23.62
N SER A 146 -8.04 7.13 22.41
CA SER A 146 -8.83 6.99 21.19
C SER A 146 -9.58 5.66 21.18
N VAL A 147 -10.76 5.66 20.57
CA VAL A 147 -11.54 4.45 20.34
C VAL A 147 -11.00 3.73 19.11
N ASP A 148 -10.59 2.48 19.30
CA ASP A 148 -10.15 1.57 18.25
C ASP A 148 -11.22 0.49 18.08
N VAL A 149 -11.67 0.20 16.85
CA VAL A 149 -12.77 -0.76 16.62
C VAL A 149 -12.44 -1.66 15.44
N GLY A 150 -12.60 -2.97 15.63
CA GLY A 150 -12.55 -3.96 14.55
C GLY A 150 -13.96 -4.36 14.14
N ILE A 151 -14.25 -4.30 12.84
CA ILE A 151 -15.59 -4.58 12.30
C ILE A 151 -15.45 -5.50 11.10
N VAL A 152 -16.22 -6.57 11.07
CA VAL A 152 -16.33 -7.47 9.91
C VAL A 152 -17.69 -7.27 9.26
N TYR A 153 -17.69 -6.81 8.01
CA TYR A 153 -18.90 -6.64 7.21
C TYR A 153 -19.17 -7.87 6.35
N CYS A 154 -20.34 -8.46 6.54
CA CYS A 154 -20.82 -9.63 5.80
C CYS A 154 -21.95 -9.22 4.84
N PRO A 155 -21.63 -8.89 3.56
CA PRO A 155 -22.64 -8.44 2.58
C PRO A 155 -23.63 -9.54 2.18
N ASN A 156 -23.30 -10.81 2.40
CA ASN A 156 -24.13 -11.94 2.01
C ASN A 156 -23.83 -13.18 2.88
N ASN A 157 -24.60 -14.24 2.64
CA ASN A 157 -24.45 -15.52 3.37
C ASN A 157 -23.10 -16.21 3.10
N GLU A 158 -22.46 -15.97 1.96
CA GLU A 158 -21.14 -16.54 1.66
C GLU A 158 -20.05 -15.91 2.50
N ALA A 159 -20.08 -14.58 2.65
CA ALA A 159 -19.19 -13.84 3.54
C ALA A 159 -19.31 -14.32 4.99
N LEU A 160 -20.54 -14.59 5.44
CA LEU A 160 -20.77 -15.16 6.78
C LEU A 160 -20.21 -16.59 6.90
N LYS A 161 -20.36 -17.41 5.86
CA LYS A 161 -19.76 -18.76 5.83
C LYS A 161 -18.24 -18.70 5.90
N ASP A 162 -17.62 -17.80 5.14
CA ASP A 162 -16.17 -17.63 5.13
C ASP A 162 -15.64 -17.13 6.46
N LEU A 163 -16.32 -16.13 7.06
CA LEU A 163 -16.02 -15.67 8.40
C LEU A 163 -16.03 -16.85 9.39
N LYS A 164 -17.11 -17.66 9.42
CA LYS A 164 -17.24 -18.81 10.32
C LYS A 164 -16.22 -19.94 10.13
N LYS A 165 -15.47 -19.97 9.02
CA LYS A 165 -14.39 -20.95 8.79
C LYS A 165 -13.14 -20.64 9.62
N ILE A 166 -13.00 -19.41 10.12
CA ILE A 166 -11.83 -18.98 10.91
C ILE A 166 -11.86 -19.68 12.27
N LYS A 167 -10.96 -20.64 12.46
CA LYS A 167 -10.94 -21.52 13.65
C LYS A 167 -10.55 -20.81 14.95
N ASP A 168 -9.81 -19.71 14.86
CA ASP A 168 -9.27 -18.95 15.99
C ASP A 168 -10.26 -17.97 16.63
N ILE A 169 -11.49 -17.93 16.13
CA ILE A 169 -12.51 -16.96 16.54
C ILE A 169 -13.74 -17.69 17.08
N GLU A 170 -14.29 -17.15 18.16
CA GLU A 170 -15.57 -17.52 18.74
C GLU A 170 -16.64 -16.50 18.33
N TYR A 171 -17.82 -17.02 17.98
CA TYR A 171 -18.96 -16.23 17.52
C TYR A 171 -20.01 -16.13 18.61
N ILE A 172 -20.18 -14.92 19.16
CA ILE A 172 -21.18 -14.63 20.19
C ILE A 172 -22.34 -13.91 19.50
N LYS A 173 -23.39 -14.66 19.15
CA LYS A 173 -24.58 -14.11 18.47
C LYS A 173 -25.36 -13.19 19.43
N LEU A 174 -25.79 -12.03 18.94
CA LEU A 174 -26.68 -11.14 19.67
C LEU A 174 -28.13 -11.63 19.62
N SER A 175 -28.91 -11.30 20.66
CA SER A 175 -30.34 -11.63 20.74
C SER A 175 -31.18 -10.93 19.68
N SER A 176 -30.79 -9.71 19.32
CA SER A 176 -31.41 -8.89 18.28
C SER A 176 -30.33 -8.13 17.50
N ALA A 177 -30.52 -7.99 16.19
CA ALA A 177 -29.68 -7.14 15.38
C ALA A 177 -30.02 -5.67 15.66
N ILE A 178 -29.01 -4.84 15.92
CA ILE A 178 -29.16 -3.41 16.22
C ILE A 178 -28.16 -2.61 15.39
N THR A 179 -28.42 -1.33 15.17
CA THR A 179 -27.46 -0.49 14.41
C THR A 179 -26.14 -0.38 15.15
N ILE A 180 -25.05 -0.14 14.43
CA ILE A 180 -23.72 0.04 15.06
C ILE A 180 -23.70 1.20 16.05
N LYS A 181 -24.42 2.27 15.75
CA LYS A 181 -24.56 3.43 16.64
C LYS A 181 -25.27 3.06 17.94
N GLU A 182 -26.42 2.38 17.86
CA GLU A 182 -27.15 1.90 19.05
C GLU A 182 -26.31 0.91 19.87
N PHE A 183 -25.54 0.03 19.21
CA PHE A 183 -24.68 -0.94 19.89
C PHE A 183 -23.67 -0.26 20.84
N PHE A 184 -23.03 0.83 20.42
CA PHE A 184 -22.10 1.57 21.28
C PHE A 184 -22.79 2.55 22.24
N LEU A 185 -23.93 3.13 21.85
CA LEU A 185 -24.67 4.06 22.71
C LEU A 185 -25.32 3.37 23.92
N ASN A 186 -25.91 2.20 23.69
CA ASN A 186 -26.59 1.44 24.73
C ASN A 186 -25.60 0.86 25.75
N GLU A 187 -24.39 0.51 25.30
CA GLU A 187 -23.38 -0.17 26.10
C GLU A 187 -22.03 0.54 25.99
N LYS A 188 -21.91 1.71 26.65
CA LYS A 188 -20.68 2.53 26.64
C LYS A 188 -19.37 1.77 26.90
N PRO A 189 -19.30 0.74 27.78
CA PRO A 189 -18.08 -0.04 27.97
C PRO A 189 -17.54 -0.69 26.69
N PHE A 190 -18.39 -0.94 25.68
CA PHE A 190 -17.95 -1.48 24.39
C PHE A 190 -17.02 -0.55 23.61
N LEU A 191 -17.05 0.77 23.86
CA LEU A 191 -16.08 1.70 23.28
C LEU A 191 -14.63 1.39 23.70
N LYS A 192 -14.44 0.68 24.83
CA LYS A 192 -13.13 0.21 25.29
C LYS A 192 -12.87 -1.26 25.00
N LEU A 193 -13.91 -2.10 25.11
CA LEU A 193 -13.78 -3.55 25.01
C LEU A 193 -13.65 -4.05 23.58
N ILE A 194 -14.39 -3.46 22.62
CA ILE A 194 -14.26 -3.81 21.20
C ILE A 194 -13.02 -3.11 20.67
N ASP A 195 -11.87 -3.75 20.87
CA ASP A 195 -10.54 -3.14 20.78
C ASP A 195 -9.71 -3.67 19.62
N LYS A 196 -10.33 -4.41 18.69
CA LYS A 196 -9.74 -5.17 17.57
C LYS A 196 -8.61 -6.15 17.93
N LYS A 197 -8.19 -6.21 19.19
CA LYS A 197 -7.16 -7.14 19.67
C LYS A 197 -7.84 -8.41 20.12
N SER A 198 -8.75 -8.30 21.09
CA SER A 198 -9.45 -9.43 21.69
C SER A 198 -10.89 -9.53 21.22
N LEU A 199 -11.54 -8.39 20.97
CA LEU A 199 -12.94 -8.33 20.54
C LEU A 199 -13.10 -7.47 19.28
N ALA A 200 -14.00 -7.92 18.40
CA ALA A 200 -14.46 -7.21 17.21
C ALA A 200 -15.98 -7.42 17.08
N ILE A 201 -16.62 -6.71 16.17
CA ILE A 201 -18.05 -6.90 15.87
C ILE A 201 -18.25 -7.40 14.43
N ALA A 202 -19.34 -8.12 14.19
CA ALA A 202 -19.78 -8.49 12.85
C ALA A 202 -21.09 -7.78 12.52
N VAL A 203 -21.13 -7.17 11.33
CA VAL A 203 -22.28 -6.43 10.80
C VAL A 203 -22.80 -7.07 9.51
N ASP A 204 -24.12 -7.08 9.35
CA ASP A 204 -24.80 -7.68 8.20
C ASP A 204 -24.88 -6.71 7.00
N HIS A 205 -25.55 -7.14 5.92
CA HIS A 205 -25.79 -6.34 4.71
C HIS A 205 -26.57 -5.04 4.94
N ASN A 206 -27.25 -4.90 6.08
CA ASN A 206 -27.97 -3.68 6.48
C ASN A 206 -27.19 -2.87 7.52
N PHE A 207 -25.92 -3.21 7.76
CA PHE A 207 -25.03 -2.58 8.74
C PHE A 207 -25.48 -2.74 10.20
N ASN A 208 -26.32 -3.75 10.49
CA ASN A 208 -26.69 -4.07 11.86
C ASN A 208 -25.67 -5.03 12.48
N VAL A 209 -25.29 -4.75 13.72
CA VAL A 209 -24.46 -5.66 14.53
C VAL A 209 -25.29 -6.88 14.88
N PHE A 210 -24.80 -8.06 14.49
CA PHE A 210 -25.49 -9.33 14.76
C PHE A 210 -24.67 -10.29 15.62
N ALA A 211 -23.36 -10.03 15.78
CA ALA A 211 -22.48 -10.84 16.62
C ALA A 211 -21.27 -10.05 17.13
N ILE A 212 -20.77 -10.47 18.29
CA ILE A 212 -19.44 -10.12 18.81
C ILE A 212 -18.50 -11.27 18.46
N LEU A 213 -17.31 -10.92 17.99
CA LEU A 213 -16.24 -11.84 17.64
C LEU A 213 -15.19 -11.78 18.74
N ARG A 214 -14.84 -12.94 19.31
CA ARG A 214 -13.84 -13.05 20.37
C ARG A 214 -12.70 -13.96 19.93
N LYS A 215 -11.45 -13.54 20.12
CA LYS A 215 -10.31 -14.43 19.86
C LYS A 215 -10.28 -15.57 20.88
N LYS A 216 -9.86 -16.75 20.43
CA LYS A 216 -9.57 -17.87 21.34
C LYS A 216 -8.27 -17.65 22.11
N GLU A 217 -8.13 -18.38 23.20
CA GLU A 217 -6.90 -18.39 23.99
C GLU A 217 -5.71 -18.87 23.13
N GLY A 218 -4.54 -18.24 23.29
CA GLY A 218 -3.35 -18.54 22.49
C GLY A 218 -3.34 -18.00 21.06
N SER A 219 -4.48 -17.57 20.52
CA SER A 219 -4.55 -17.00 19.16
C SER A 219 -3.98 -15.57 19.09
N LYS A 220 -3.53 -15.18 17.88
CA LYS A 220 -3.13 -13.80 17.55
C LYS A 220 -4.27 -12.81 17.78
N SER A 221 -3.97 -11.50 17.80
CA SER A 221 -5.00 -10.45 17.83
C SER A 221 -5.96 -10.58 16.66
N LEU A 222 -7.24 -10.22 16.83
CA LEU A 222 -8.23 -10.24 15.75
C LEU A 222 -7.82 -9.36 14.56
N TYR A 223 -7.22 -8.20 14.81
CA TYR A 223 -6.60 -7.34 13.80
C TYR A 223 -5.63 -8.16 12.93
N SER A 224 -4.64 -8.80 13.55
CA SER A 224 -3.68 -9.66 12.84
C SER A 224 -4.37 -10.82 12.10
N ILE A 225 -5.40 -11.45 12.67
CA ILE A 225 -6.10 -12.56 12.01
C ILE A 225 -6.79 -12.06 10.73
N PHE A 226 -7.56 -10.98 10.82
CA PHE A 226 -8.29 -10.45 9.67
C PHE A 226 -7.36 -9.80 8.65
N GLU A 227 -6.43 -8.94 9.09
CA GLU A 227 -5.48 -8.27 8.20
C GLU A 227 -4.62 -9.28 7.43
N ASN A 228 -4.13 -10.34 8.10
CA ASN A 228 -3.34 -11.38 7.44
C ASN A 228 -4.15 -12.15 6.40
N SER A 229 -5.45 -12.34 6.60
CA SER A 229 -6.28 -13.03 5.59
C SER A 229 -6.32 -12.28 4.24
N PHE A 230 -6.19 -10.95 4.25
CA PHE A 230 -6.05 -10.14 3.03
C PHE A 230 -4.59 -10.03 2.58
N ASN A 231 -3.65 -9.81 3.53
CA ASN A 231 -2.24 -9.63 3.22
C ASN A 231 -1.60 -10.89 2.61
N GLU A 232 -1.89 -12.09 3.13
CA GLU A 232 -1.32 -13.34 2.61
C GLU A 232 -1.73 -13.58 1.14
N TYR A 233 -3.00 -13.34 0.81
CA TYR A 233 -3.46 -13.38 -0.57
C TYR A 233 -2.70 -12.36 -1.44
N GLY A 234 -2.62 -11.10 -0.98
CA GLY A 234 -1.95 -10.01 -1.70
C GLY A 234 -0.47 -10.28 -1.93
N SER A 235 0.30 -10.61 -0.89
CA SER A 235 1.74 -10.86 -0.98
C SER A 235 2.07 -12.04 -1.89
N ASN A 236 1.24 -13.09 -1.88
CA ASN A 236 1.42 -14.26 -2.73
C ASN A 236 1.14 -13.93 -4.20
N HIS A 237 0.05 -13.21 -4.49
CA HIS A 237 -0.25 -12.71 -5.84
C HIS A 237 0.87 -11.82 -6.38
N VAL A 238 1.34 -10.87 -5.57
CA VAL A 238 2.43 -9.95 -5.95
C VAL A 238 3.73 -10.69 -6.18
N THR A 239 4.12 -11.61 -5.28
CA THR A 239 5.36 -12.39 -5.43
C THR A 239 5.38 -13.13 -6.76
N LYS A 240 4.25 -13.75 -7.16
CA LYS A 240 4.12 -14.41 -8.47
C LYS A 240 4.34 -13.45 -9.64
N LYS A 241 3.65 -12.30 -9.62
CA LYS A 241 3.78 -11.27 -10.66
C LYS A 241 5.20 -10.74 -10.77
N VAL A 242 5.84 -10.43 -9.63
CA VAL A 242 7.23 -9.96 -9.59
C VAL A 242 8.19 -10.98 -10.20
N ILE A 243 8.06 -12.26 -9.86
CA ILE A 243 8.90 -13.32 -10.44
C ILE A 243 8.64 -13.46 -11.95
N ALA A 244 7.39 -13.38 -12.40
CA ALA A 244 7.05 -13.42 -13.82
C ALA A 244 7.61 -12.21 -14.60
N SER A 245 7.46 -10.98 -14.08
CA SER A 245 8.02 -9.77 -14.70
C SER A 245 9.54 -9.75 -14.69
N PHE A 246 10.16 -10.39 -13.70
CA PHE A 246 11.61 -10.61 -13.69
C PHE A 246 12.07 -11.52 -14.84
N LEU A 247 11.20 -12.43 -15.33
CA LEU A 247 11.49 -13.33 -16.44
C LEU A 247 11.30 -12.72 -17.82
N GLN A 248 10.35 -11.81 -17.97
CA GLN A 248 9.94 -11.29 -19.27
C GLN A 248 11.13 -10.78 -20.13
N PRO A 249 12.10 -10.00 -19.61
CA PRO A 249 13.26 -9.57 -20.40
C PRO A 249 14.19 -10.70 -20.84
N LEU A 250 14.17 -11.84 -20.13
CA LEU A 250 14.89 -13.04 -20.53
C LEU A 250 14.16 -13.80 -21.63
N GLU A 251 12.84 -13.67 -21.79
CA GLU A 251 12.08 -14.36 -22.84
C GLU A 251 12.07 -13.58 -24.17
N GLU A 252 12.11 -12.25 -24.10
CA GLU A 252 11.94 -11.37 -25.26
C GLU A 252 13.22 -11.15 -26.09
N ARG A 253 14.38 -11.67 -25.68
CA ARG A 253 15.64 -11.52 -26.43
C ARG A 253 15.65 -12.42 -27.68
N GLN A 254 15.39 -11.84 -28.85
CA GLN A 254 15.31 -12.55 -30.13
C GLN A 254 16.66 -12.74 -30.85
N HIS A 255 17.67 -11.92 -30.53
CA HIS A 255 19.01 -11.97 -31.14
C HIS A 255 20.06 -12.41 -30.13
N LEU A 256 20.24 -13.73 -30.03
CA LEU A 256 21.24 -14.35 -29.16
C LEU A 256 22.06 -15.37 -29.97
N SER A 257 23.35 -15.42 -29.69
CA SER A 257 24.23 -16.51 -30.16
C SER A 257 23.78 -17.86 -29.61
N SER A 258 24.26 -18.95 -30.19
CA SER A 258 23.87 -20.31 -29.77
C SER A 258 24.18 -20.59 -28.29
N SER A 259 25.35 -20.14 -27.80
CA SER A 259 25.74 -20.28 -26.39
C SER A 259 24.90 -19.41 -25.47
N GLU A 260 24.53 -18.20 -25.90
CA GLU A 260 23.63 -17.33 -25.14
C GLU A 260 22.20 -17.88 -25.07
N LYS A 261 21.71 -18.53 -26.14
CA LYS A 261 20.42 -19.23 -26.15
C LYS A 261 20.42 -20.44 -25.22
N GLU A 262 21.49 -21.24 -25.20
CA GLU A 262 21.61 -22.37 -24.28
C GLU A 262 21.58 -21.89 -22.82
N PHE A 263 22.34 -20.83 -22.51
CA PHE A 263 22.34 -20.24 -21.18
C PHE A 263 20.97 -19.64 -20.80
N GLN A 264 20.34 -18.89 -21.70
CA GLN A 264 18.98 -18.35 -21.53
C GLN A 264 17.96 -19.46 -21.27
N ASN A 265 17.97 -20.53 -22.06
CA ASN A 265 17.05 -21.67 -21.89
C ASN A 265 17.28 -22.40 -20.56
N PHE A 266 18.54 -22.59 -20.14
CA PHE A 266 18.86 -23.14 -18.83
C PHE A 266 18.27 -22.29 -17.70
N LEU A 267 18.38 -20.95 -17.80
CA LEU A 267 17.80 -20.04 -16.81
C LEU A 267 16.28 -20.07 -16.81
N LEU A 268 15.66 -20.03 -17.98
CA LEU A 268 14.21 -20.08 -18.13
C LEU A 268 13.63 -21.39 -17.58
N GLU A 269 14.24 -22.54 -17.87
CA GLU A 269 13.84 -23.85 -17.33
C GLU A 269 13.89 -23.86 -15.79
N LYS A 270 15.01 -23.40 -15.22
CA LYS A 270 15.21 -23.36 -13.76
C LYS A 270 14.17 -22.47 -13.09
N ILE A 271 13.88 -21.29 -13.64
CA ILE A 271 12.94 -20.35 -13.01
C ILE A 271 11.47 -20.73 -13.28
N LYS A 272 11.12 -21.29 -14.45
CA LYS A 272 9.75 -21.75 -14.76
C LYS A 272 9.29 -22.86 -13.80
N ARG A 273 10.14 -23.83 -13.51
CA ARG A 273 9.83 -24.91 -12.54
C ARG A 273 9.57 -24.36 -11.13
N ASN A 274 10.27 -23.28 -10.74
CA ASN A 274 10.03 -22.56 -9.50
C ASN A 274 8.68 -21.84 -9.46
N ILE A 275 8.29 -21.20 -10.56
CA ILE A 275 6.97 -20.56 -10.65
C ILE A 275 5.87 -21.60 -10.42
N THR A 276 5.96 -22.76 -11.06
CA THR A 276 4.99 -23.84 -10.89
C THR A 276 4.90 -24.33 -9.44
N PHE A 277 6.01 -24.36 -8.70
CA PHE A 277 5.99 -24.64 -7.25
C PHE A 277 5.19 -23.61 -6.45
N PHE A 278 5.38 -22.31 -6.73
CA PHE A 278 4.63 -21.24 -6.07
C PHE A 278 3.16 -21.15 -6.53
N GLU A 279 2.86 -21.63 -7.72
CA GLU A 279 1.49 -21.80 -8.23
C GLU A 279 0.76 -22.91 -7.45
N ASN A 280 1.40 -24.08 -7.31
CA ASN A 280 0.79 -25.27 -6.71
C ASN A 280 0.63 -25.20 -5.19
N ASN A 281 1.48 -24.45 -4.49
CA ASN A 281 1.42 -24.35 -3.02
C ASN A 281 0.54 -23.21 -2.48
N ASN A 282 -0.16 -22.48 -3.35
CA ASN A 282 -0.92 -21.29 -2.97
C ASN A 282 -2.42 -21.52 -2.93
N ASN A 283 -2.94 -21.79 -1.73
CA ASN A 283 -4.37 -22.03 -1.48
C ASN A 283 -5.11 -20.83 -0.86
N ALA A 284 -4.45 -19.68 -0.66
CA ALA A 284 -5.07 -18.51 -0.06
C ALA A 284 -6.16 -17.95 -0.99
N GLN A 285 -7.42 -18.03 -0.56
CA GLN A 285 -8.55 -17.42 -1.26
C GLN A 285 -8.85 -16.04 -0.67
N VAL A 286 -9.28 -15.12 -1.51
CA VAL A 286 -9.76 -13.80 -1.09
C VAL A 286 -10.95 -13.98 -0.15
N PRO A 287 -10.92 -13.40 1.06
CA PRO A 287 -12.09 -13.41 1.94
C PRO A 287 -13.30 -12.73 1.26
N LYS A 288 -14.48 -13.36 1.33
CA LYS A 288 -15.73 -12.75 0.82
C LYS A 288 -16.33 -11.71 1.77
N PHE A 289 -15.88 -11.65 3.02
CA PHE A 289 -16.22 -10.57 3.95
C PHE A 289 -15.27 -9.38 3.75
N LYS A 290 -15.64 -8.22 4.28
CA LYS A 290 -14.78 -7.02 4.34
C LYS A 290 -14.39 -6.77 5.78
N TYR A 291 -13.17 -6.32 6.03
CA TYR A 291 -12.72 -5.94 7.36
C TYR A 291 -12.52 -4.42 7.41
N ILE A 292 -13.07 -3.78 8.44
CA ILE A 292 -12.99 -2.34 8.65
C ILE A 292 -12.26 -2.13 9.97
N ASP A 293 -11.14 -1.42 9.89
CA ASP A 293 -10.29 -1.07 11.00
C ASP A 293 -10.47 0.42 11.33
N VAL A 294 -10.89 0.71 12.56
CA VAL A 294 -10.93 2.06 13.09
C VAL A 294 -9.78 2.20 14.09
N GLN A 295 -8.87 3.15 13.86
CA GLN A 295 -7.77 3.47 14.77
C GLN A 295 -7.42 4.93 14.65
N ASN A 296 -7.24 5.63 15.78
CA ASN A 296 -6.78 7.02 15.78
C ASN A 296 -7.56 7.93 14.80
N LYS A 297 -8.90 7.82 14.78
CA LYS A 297 -9.83 8.54 13.87
C LYS A 297 -9.71 8.16 12.38
N LYS A 298 -8.77 7.29 12.00
CA LYS A 298 -8.64 6.73 10.65
C LYS A 298 -9.54 5.51 10.51
N ILE A 299 -10.24 5.43 9.40
CA ILE A 299 -11.07 4.28 9.03
C ILE A 299 -10.43 3.63 7.82
N SER A 300 -10.03 2.37 7.92
CA SER A 300 -9.39 1.60 6.84
C SER A 300 -10.27 0.42 6.43
N PHE A 301 -10.57 0.32 5.15
CA PHE A 301 -11.38 -0.72 4.53
C PHE A 301 -10.47 -1.72 3.83
N HIS A 302 -10.40 -2.92 4.37
CA HIS A 302 -9.78 -4.08 3.77
C HIS A 302 -10.86 -4.87 3.02
N THR A 303 -10.78 -4.84 1.70
CA THR A 303 -11.72 -5.54 0.82
C THR A 303 -10.99 -6.65 0.07
N GLY A 304 -11.71 -7.40 -0.76
CA GLY A 304 -11.08 -8.34 -1.68
C GLY A 304 -10.21 -7.71 -2.76
N ASN A 305 -10.20 -6.37 -2.84
CA ASN A 305 -9.36 -5.64 -3.77
C ASN A 305 -7.89 -5.66 -3.28
N LYS A 306 -6.95 -5.46 -4.20
CA LYS A 306 -5.50 -5.55 -3.93
C LYS A 306 -4.92 -4.30 -3.25
N PHE A 307 -5.78 -3.49 -2.61
CA PHE A 307 -5.44 -2.23 -1.94
C PHE A 307 -6.38 -1.98 -0.76
N VAL A 308 -5.97 -1.08 0.13
CA VAL A 308 -6.76 -0.64 1.28
C VAL A 308 -7.27 0.76 1.00
N ILE A 309 -8.57 1.01 1.19
CA ILE A 309 -9.12 2.37 1.10
C ILE A 309 -9.18 2.94 2.51
N SER A 310 -8.63 4.12 2.71
CA SER A 310 -8.62 4.77 4.02
C SER A 310 -9.24 6.15 3.97
N TYR A 311 -9.94 6.50 5.04
CA TYR A 311 -10.49 7.83 5.28
C TYR A 311 -9.88 8.41 6.56
N TYR A 312 -9.30 9.60 6.46
CA TYR A 312 -8.72 10.32 7.60
C TYR A 312 -8.74 11.82 7.34
N ASN A 313 -9.11 12.62 8.35
CA ASN A 313 -9.14 14.08 8.30
C ASN A 313 -9.86 14.68 7.06
N GLY A 314 -10.95 14.07 6.61
CA GLY A 314 -11.70 14.56 5.45
C GLY A 314 -11.22 14.02 4.10
N THR A 315 -10.08 13.34 4.07
CA THR A 315 -9.44 12.88 2.83
C THR A 315 -9.56 11.37 2.69
N TRP A 316 -9.90 10.93 1.48
CA TRP A 316 -9.79 9.54 1.07
C TRP A 316 -8.43 9.28 0.45
N LYS A 317 -7.82 8.13 0.76
CA LYS A 317 -6.58 7.66 0.14
C LYS A 317 -6.67 6.17 -0.15
N LEU A 318 -6.19 5.78 -1.33
CA LEU A 318 -6.00 4.40 -1.72
C LEU A 318 -4.56 3.97 -1.44
N LYS A 319 -4.42 3.03 -0.49
CA LYS A 319 -3.13 2.49 -0.05
C LYS A 319 -2.84 1.17 -0.76
N HIS A 320 -1.99 1.22 -1.76
CA HIS A 320 -1.59 0.08 -2.59
C HIS A 320 -0.31 -0.60 -2.04
N TYR A 321 -0.40 -1.14 -0.83
CA TYR A 321 0.72 -1.83 -0.16
C TYR A 321 1.35 -2.94 -1.00
N ASN A 322 0.56 -3.56 -1.87
CA ASN A 322 1.01 -4.56 -2.83
C ASN A 322 2.01 -4.01 -3.84
N SER A 323 1.86 -2.77 -4.33
CA SER A 323 2.84 -2.18 -5.25
C SER A 323 4.12 -1.82 -4.51
N LEU A 324 4.03 -1.32 -3.26
CA LEU A 324 5.21 -1.09 -2.41
C LEU A 324 5.98 -2.40 -2.15
N PHE A 325 5.27 -3.48 -1.82
CA PHE A 325 5.83 -4.83 -1.73
C PHE A 325 6.55 -5.22 -3.01
N ALA A 326 5.90 -5.01 -4.15
CA ALA A 326 6.42 -5.40 -5.46
C ALA A 326 7.73 -4.67 -5.79
N HIS A 327 7.79 -3.36 -5.54
CA HIS A 327 8.98 -2.55 -5.78
C HIS A 327 10.16 -2.99 -4.92
N ILE A 328 9.93 -3.21 -3.63
CA ILE A 328 10.96 -3.66 -2.70
C ILE A 328 11.46 -5.05 -3.09
N LEU A 329 10.55 -5.99 -3.36
CA LEU A 329 10.89 -7.34 -3.74
C LEU A 329 11.65 -7.37 -5.08
N TYR A 330 11.12 -6.72 -6.12
CA TYR A 330 11.72 -6.68 -7.46
C TYR A 330 13.13 -6.10 -7.41
N ARG A 331 13.35 -4.98 -6.72
CA ARG A 331 14.70 -4.40 -6.61
C ARG A 331 15.65 -5.33 -5.87
N SER A 332 15.20 -5.93 -4.76
CA SER A 332 16.01 -6.88 -4.00
C SER A 332 16.41 -8.10 -4.84
N LEU A 333 15.54 -8.54 -5.76
CA LEU A 333 15.84 -9.60 -6.72
C LEU A 333 16.85 -9.15 -7.77
N VAL A 334 16.62 -8.02 -8.44
CA VAL A 334 17.52 -7.50 -9.48
C VAL A 334 18.94 -7.30 -8.95
N THR A 335 19.09 -6.73 -7.76
CA THR A 335 20.40 -6.46 -7.16
C THR A 335 21.17 -7.75 -6.80
N GLN A 336 20.46 -8.87 -6.63
CA GLN A 336 21.04 -10.18 -6.26
C GLN A 336 21.00 -11.20 -7.41
N LEU A 337 20.69 -10.78 -8.64
CA LEU A 337 20.51 -11.67 -9.80
C LEU A 337 21.68 -12.63 -9.99
N SER A 338 22.92 -12.15 -9.87
CA SER A 338 24.12 -12.96 -10.08
C SER A 338 24.20 -14.18 -9.16
N HIS A 339 23.70 -14.07 -7.94
CA HIS A 339 23.70 -15.16 -6.97
C HIS A 339 22.63 -16.20 -7.23
N PHE A 340 21.46 -15.79 -7.69
CA PHE A 340 20.36 -16.71 -7.99
C PHE A 340 20.73 -17.72 -9.09
N LEU A 341 21.63 -17.32 -9.99
CA LEU A 341 22.16 -18.20 -11.02
C LEU A 341 22.85 -19.44 -10.40
N TRP A 342 23.46 -19.30 -9.22
CA TRP A 342 24.24 -20.34 -8.55
C TRP A 342 23.46 -21.17 -7.53
N LEU A 343 22.30 -20.72 -7.09
CA LEU A 343 21.50 -21.44 -6.08
C LEU A 343 20.91 -22.73 -6.65
N GLU A 344 20.93 -23.82 -5.88
CA GLU A 344 20.13 -24.99 -6.20
C GLU A 344 18.62 -24.68 -6.06
N GLN A 345 17.78 -25.59 -6.55
CA GLN A 345 16.32 -25.41 -6.58
C GLN A 345 15.75 -25.08 -5.20
N ASP A 346 16.00 -25.95 -4.23
CA ASP A 346 15.50 -25.78 -2.86
C ASP A 346 16.06 -24.52 -2.18
N GLU A 347 17.29 -24.15 -2.53
CA GLU A 347 17.94 -22.94 -2.01
C GLU A 347 17.30 -21.67 -2.56
N PHE A 348 16.96 -21.65 -3.86
CA PHE A 348 16.26 -20.53 -4.48
C PHE A 348 14.84 -20.38 -3.93
N GLU A 349 14.09 -21.46 -3.76
CA GLU A 349 12.76 -21.41 -3.15
C GLU A 349 12.81 -20.85 -1.73
N ASN A 350 13.74 -21.33 -0.92
CA ASN A 350 13.95 -20.84 0.44
C ASN A 350 14.40 -19.37 0.45
N PHE A 351 15.22 -18.97 -0.52
CA PHE A 351 15.63 -17.59 -0.71
C PHE A 351 14.41 -16.69 -0.98
N ILE A 352 13.55 -17.03 -1.95
CA ILE A 352 12.36 -16.25 -2.29
C ILE A 352 11.39 -16.19 -1.12
N LYS A 353 11.09 -17.32 -0.47
CA LYS A 353 10.21 -17.36 0.73
C LYS A 353 10.72 -16.43 1.82
N ARG A 354 12.03 -16.45 2.08
CA ARG A 354 12.68 -15.58 3.06
C ARG A 354 12.61 -14.12 2.65
N LEU A 355 12.88 -13.82 1.38
CA LEU A 355 12.83 -12.46 0.86
C LEU A 355 11.41 -11.88 0.96
N SER A 356 10.39 -12.61 0.51
CA SER A 356 8.99 -12.21 0.66
C SER A 356 8.59 -12.04 2.13
N SER A 357 9.05 -12.92 3.03
CA SER A 357 8.81 -12.80 4.48
C SER A 357 9.44 -11.53 5.07
N ASN A 358 10.68 -11.22 4.68
CA ASN A 358 11.38 -9.99 5.07
C ASN A 358 10.60 -8.75 4.60
N VAL A 359 10.21 -8.71 3.32
CA VAL A 359 9.43 -7.60 2.77
C VAL A 359 8.10 -7.44 3.49
N SER A 360 7.35 -8.53 3.72
CA SER A 360 6.10 -8.53 4.49
C SER A 360 6.28 -7.96 5.90
N LYS A 361 7.37 -8.34 6.59
CA LYS A 361 7.66 -7.87 7.94
C LYS A 361 7.99 -6.37 7.97
N LEU A 362 8.76 -5.91 7.00
CA LEU A 362 9.08 -4.48 6.84
C LEU A 362 7.81 -3.66 6.55
N LEU A 363 6.95 -4.13 5.64
CA LEU A 363 5.66 -3.50 5.35
C LEU A 363 4.75 -3.44 6.56
N HIS A 364 4.68 -4.50 7.36
CA HIS A 364 3.90 -4.50 8.58
C HIS A 364 4.39 -3.40 9.54
N CYS A 365 5.71 -3.27 9.72
CA CYS A 365 6.30 -2.16 10.49
C CYS A 365 5.90 -0.80 9.91
N MET A 366 6.01 -0.58 8.60
CA MET A 366 5.62 0.68 7.95
C MET A 366 4.13 1.00 8.12
N LYS A 367 3.25 0.00 8.06
CA LYS A 367 1.82 0.15 8.36
C LYS A 367 1.58 0.58 9.80
N ASN A 368 2.25 -0.07 10.76
CA ASN A 368 2.14 0.29 12.18
C ASN A 368 2.59 1.73 12.43
N LEU A 369 3.72 2.14 11.84
CA LEU A 369 4.23 3.51 11.92
C LEU A 369 3.25 4.53 11.31
N SER A 370 2.70 4.22 10.12
CA SER A 370 1.71 5.04 9.42
C SER A 370 0.43 5.28 10.24
N ILE A 371 0.05 4.33 11.10
CA ILE A 371 -1.17 4.45 11.92
C ILE A 371 -0.87 5.06 13.30
N SER A 372 0.34 4.88 13.82
CA SER A 372 0.78 5.38 15.14
C SER A 372 1.34 6.81 15.11
N SER A 373 1.22 7.51 13.98
CA SER A 373 1.77 8.86 13.78
C SER A 373 3.27 8.96 14.08
N CYS A 374 4.01 7.88 13.80
CA CYS A 374 5.44 7.82 13.99
C CYS A 374 6.17 8.02 12.65
N SER A 375 7.19 8.86 12.65
CA SER A 375 8.02 9.12 11.47
C SER A 375 9.22 8.16 11.44
N SER A 376 9.55 7.62 10.26
CA SER A 376 10.76 6.81 10.05
C SER A 376 11.32 6.97 8.64
N ILE A 377 12.60 6.70 8.45
CA ILE A 377 13.26 6.55 7.15
C ILE A 377 13.90 5.16 7.10
N PHE A 378 13.55 4.38 6.08
CA PHE A 378 14.22 3.11 5.78
C PHE A 378 15.04 3.28 4.51
N VAL A 379 16.30 2.84 4.54
CA VAL A 379 17.17 2.81 3.34
C VAL A 379 17.61 1.38 3.11
N ILE A 380 17.25 0.80 1.97
CA ILE A 380 17.69 -0.52 1.52
C ILE A 380 18.80 -0.31 0.51
N LEU A 381 20.05 -0.51 0.94
CA LEU A 381 21.23 -0.30 0.11
C LEU A 381 21.32 -1.32 -1.01
N ASP A 382 21.61 -0.85 -2.22
CA ASP A 382 21.94 -1.75 -3.32
C ASP A 382 23.31 -2.35 -3.10
N ASN A 383 23.30 -3.58 -2.62
CA ASN A 383 24.50 -4.35 -2.33
C ASN A 383 24.33 -5.78 -2.85
N PRO A 384 25.25 -6.26 -3.71
CA PRO A 384 25.24 -7.64 -4.17
C PRO A 384 25.91 -8.60 -3.18
N GLU A 385 26.53 -8.13 -2.08
CA GLU A 385 27.10 -9.03 -1.07
C GLU A 385 25.98 -9.81 -0.35
N ILE A 386 26.01 -11.13 -0.47
CA ILE A 386 24.95 -12.01 0.02
C ILE A 386 25.45 -12.79 1.21
N SER A 387 25.05 -12.32 2.38
CA SER A 387 25.17 -13.07 3.61
C SER A 387 23.92 -12.81 4.44
N TYR A 388 23.29 -13.86 4.94
CA TYR A 388 22.19 -13.73 5.90
C TYR A 388 22.63 -13.17 7.26
N SER A 389 23.95 -13.12 7.49
CA SER A 389 24.53 -12.62 8.73
C SER A 389 25.83 -11.89 8.40
N LEU A 390 25.84 -10.58 8.55
CA LEU A 390 27.03 -9.76 8.30
C LEU A 390 27.80 -9.51 9.59
N SER A 391 29.09 -9.77 9.56
CA SER A 391 29.99 -9.39 10.65
C SER A 391 30.12 -7.87 10.74
N THR A 392 30.48 -7.39 11.93
CA THR A 392 30.71 -5.95 12.17
C THR A 392 31.72 -5.34 11.17
N SER A 393 32.75 -6.07 10.75
CA SER A 393 33.72 -5.57 9.76
C SER A 393 33.12 -5.45 8.35
N GLN A 394 32.30 -6.41 7.92
CA GLN A 394 31.60 -6.35 6.64
C GLN A 394 30.63 -5.16 6.60
N VAL A 395 29.82 -4.98 7.65
CA VAL A 395 28.93 -3.81 7.75
C VAL A 395 29.70 -2.49 7.71
N LYS A 396 30.85 -2.41 8.40
CA LYS A 396 31.72 -1.23 8.34
C LYS A 396 32.12 -0.89 6.91
N ASN A 397 32.51 -1.91 6.14
CA ASN A 397 32.99 -1.74 4.79
C ASN A 397 31.85 -1.32 3.85
N LEU A 398 30.68 -1.93 3.99
CA LEU A 398 29.48 -1.57 3.22
C LEU A 398 29.07 -0.12 3.45
N LEU A 399 28.91 0.28 4.71
CA LEU A 399 28.52 1.66 5.05
C LEU A 399 29.57 2.70 4.69
N LYS A 400 30.85 2.32 4.62
CA LYS A 400 31.93 3.23 4.18
C LYS A 400 32.03 3.38 2.66
N LYS A 401 31.61 2.37 1.91
CA LYS A 401 31.55 2.44 0.44
C LYS A 401 30.47 3.43 0.00
N THR A 402 29.45 3.65 0.83
CA THR A 402 28.41 4.66 0.58
C THR A 402 28.82 6.00 1.19
N ALA A 403 28.56 7.09 0.47
CA ALA A 403 28.69 8.45 1.01
C ALA A 403 27.40 8.88 1.75
N LEU A 404 26.53 7.92 2.06
CA LEU A 404 25.21 8.12 2.67
C LEU A 404 25.29 8.74 4.07
N LEU A 405 26.30 8.36 4.86
CA LEU A 405 26.41 8.71 6.27
C LEU A 405 27.58 9.66 6.51
N ARG A 406 27.34 10.74 7.25
CA ARG A 406 28.39 11.71 7.62
C ARG A 406 29.56 11.07 8.38
N LYS A 407 29.27 10.09 9.24
CA LYS A 407 30.28 9.33 9.99
C LYS A 407 29.78 7.93 10.33
N VAL A 408 30.44 6.92 9.77
CA VAL A 408 30.17 5.52 10.09
C VAL A 408 30.79 5.18 11.46
N ASN A 409 29.93 4.99 12.48
CA ASN A 409 30.35 4.52 13.80
C ASN A 409 29.48 3.35 14.28
N ILE A 410 29.88 2.13 13.88
CA ILE A 410 29.20 0.86 14.20
C ILE A 410 29.49 0.32 15.62
N ASN A 411 30.31 1.04 16.39
CA ASN A 411 30.69 0.67 17.76
C ASN A 411 29.86 1.41 18.81
N LYS A 412 28.86 2.21 18.41
CA LYS A 412 27.90 2.82 19.34
C LYS A 412 27.20 1.71 20.13
N ASN A 413 27.00 1.90 21.44
CA ASN A 413 26.42 0.87 22.32
C ASN A 413 25.04 0.39 21.84
N PHE A 414 24.19 1.29 21.34
CA PHE A 414 22.86 0.93 20.88
C PHE A 414 22.90 0.05 19.61
N ILE A 415 23.93 0.15 18.77
CA ILE A 415 24.12 -0.72 17.60
C ILE A 415 24.43 -2.17 18.04
N ASN A 416 24.89 -2.40 19.27
CA ASN A 416 25.05 -3.77 19.77
C ASN A 416 23.71 -4.44 20.10
N ALA A 417 22.61 -3.69 20.25
CA ALA A 417 21.27 -4.25 20.47
C ALA A 417 20.76 -5.05 19.27
N ILE A 418 21.28 -4.78 18.07
CA ILE A 418 20.93 -5.47 16.82
C ILE A 418 22.00 -6.50 16.41
N LYS A 419 22.82 -6.98 17.36
CA LYS A 419 23.87 -7.97 17.11
C LYS A 419 23.70 -9.24 17.93
N ARG A 420 24.09 -10.38 17.35
CA ARG A 420 24.26 -11.67 18.02
C ARG A 420 25.63 -12.23 17.69
N LYS A 421 26.46 -12.47 18.72
CA LYS A 421 27.85 -12.97 18.55
C LYS A 421 28.66 -12.16 17.51
N SER A 422 28.57 -10.82 17.59
CA SER A 422 29.25 -9.87 16.69
C SER A 422 28.74 -9.77 15.24
N ASN A 423 27.70 -10.53 14.90
CA ASN A 423 27.00 -10.44 13.62
C ASN A 423 25.72 -9.62 13.75
N HIS A 424 25.41 -8.85 12.73
CA HIS A 424 24.17 -8.08 12.62
C HIS A 424 22.99 -9.02 12.38
N LEU A 425 21.86 -8.72 13.01
CA LEU A 425 20.61 -9.47 12.91
C LEU A 425 19.87 -9.16 11.61
N ASN A 426 19.17 -10.15 11.08
CA ASN A 426 18.17 -9.94 10.04
C ASN A 426 16.86 -9.43 10.67
N ILE A 427 16.05 -8.68 9.90
CA ILE A 427 14.73 -8.27 10.40
C ILE A 427 13.84 -9.47 10.76
N THR A 428 14.01 -10.63 10.12
CA THR A 428 13.27 -11.84 10.50
C THR A 428 13.71 -12.44 11.83
N ASP A 429 14.94 -12.18 12.28
CA ASP A 429 15.51 -12.73 13.53
C ASP A 429 15.11 -11.95 14.79
N ILE A 430 14.51 -10.77 14.63
CA ILE A 430 14.01 -9.94 15.74
C ILE A 430 12.49 -10.04 15.87
N ASP A 431 11.91 -9.73 17.01
CA ASP A 431 10.45 -9.64 17.10
C ASP A 431 9.93 -8.34 16.42
N PRO A 432 8.65 -8.27 16.03
CA PRO A 432 8.09 -7.07 15.39
C PRO A 432 8.18 -5.80 16.27
N TYR A 433 8.07 -5.93 17.59
CA TYR A 433 8.11 -4.79 18.50
C TYR A 433 9.50 -4.16 18.55
N LEU A 434 10.56 -4.98 18.48
CA LEU A 434 11.92 -4.47 18.34
C LEU A 434 12.08 -3.70 17.01
N LEU A 435 11.57 -4.22 15.88
CA LEU A 435 11.67 -3.51 14.60
C LEU A 435 10.94 -2.16 14.64
N ASP A 436 9.73 -2.14 15.19
CA ASP A 436 8.96 -0.90 15.40
C ASP A 436 9.76 0.08 16.27
N SER A 437 10.31 -0.40 17.40
CA SER A 437 11.11 0.43 18.32
C SER A 437 12.34 1.03 17.65
N LEU A 438 13.11 0.23 16.91
CA LEU A 438 14.28 0.70 16.15
C LEU A 438 13.89 1.78 15.14
N SER A 439 12.72 1.65 14.54
CA SER A 439 12.21 2.54 13.50
C SER A 439 11.66 3.86 14.04
N THR A 440 11.32 3.93 15.33
CA THR A 440 10.90 5.18 16.00
C THR A 440 12.07 6.01 16.52
N VAL A 441 13.29 5.48 16.51
CA VAL A 441 14.49 6.25 16.87
C VAL A 441 14.75 7.31 15.79
N ASP A 442 15.01 8.54 16.20
CA ASP A 442 15.30 9.65 15.28
C ASP A 442 16.49 9.32 14.36
N GLY A 443 16.30 9.54 13.06
CA GLY A 443 17.21 9.14 11.99
C GLY A 443 16.67 7.99 11.12
N ALA A 444 17.58 7.35 10.37
CA ALA A 444 17.25 6.29 9.43
C ALA A 444 17.63 4.90 9.94
N VAL A 445 16.83 3.90 9.55
CA VAL A 445 17.14 2.47 9.61
C VAL A 445 17.77 2.07 8.28
N ILE A 446 18.99 1.52 8.33
CA ILE A 446 19.74 1.12 7.14
C ILE A 446 19.76 -0.40 7.03
N LEU A 447 19.31 -0.91 5.90
CA LEU A 447 19.20 -2.32 5.55
C LEU A 447 20.05 -2.62 4.32
N ASP A 448 20.44 -3.88 4.13
CA ASP A 448 20.88 -4.39 2.83
C ASP A 448 19.71 -5.07 2.07
N THR A 449 19.98 -5.55 0.86
CA THR A 449 19.04 -6.29 0.01
C THR A 449 18.61 -7.66 0.57
N ASN A 450 19.27 -8.14 1.63
CA ASN A 450 18.87 -9.32 2.40
C ASN A 450 18.11 -8.96 3.68
N PHE A 451 17.89 -7.67 3.94
CA PHE A 451 17.23 -7.11 5.12
C PHE A 451 17.99 -7.38 6.44
N ASN A 452 19.32 -7.45 6.37
CA ASN A 452 20.14 -7.33 7.56
C ASN A 452 20.11 -5.89 8.06
N ILE A 453 19.99 -5.71 9.37
CA ILE A 453 19.98 -4.38 9.99
C ILE A 453 21.42 -3.90 10.11
N LEU A 454 21.84 -3.01 9.22
CA LEU A 454 23.22 -2.49 9.16
C LEU A 454 23.45 -1.42 10.22
N SER A 455 22.50 -0.50 10.38
CA SER A 455 22.50 0.53 11.42
C SER A 455 21.08 1.08 11.63
N PHE A 456 20.89 1.87 12.69
CA PHE A 456 19.67 2.62 12.93
C PHE A 456 19.98 3.94 13.66
N GLY A 457 19.04 4.89 13.64
CA GLY A 457 19.24 6.22 14.22
C GLY A 457 20.38 6.99 13.55
N GLU A 458 20.58 6.78 12.24
CA GLU A 458 21.65 7.43 11.49
C GLU A 458 21.17 8.71 10.79
N THR A 459 21.99 9.74 10.83
CA THR A 459 21.73 10.98 10.08
C THR A 459 22.21 10.81 8.65
N ILE A 460 21.26 10.90 7.70
CA ILE A 460 21.56 10.89 6.27
C ILE A 460 22.25 12.19 5.87
N GLN A 461 23.30 12.06 5.08
CA GLN A 461 23.97 13.19 4.46
C GLN A 461 23.17 13.66 3.23
N VAL A 462 22.70 14.90 3.26
CA VAL A 462 21.98 15.53 2.15
C VAL A 462 22.94 16.51 1.48
N ASN A 463 23.22 16.29 0.20
CA ASN A 463 23.96 17.24 -0.62
C ASN A 463 23.08 18.49 -0.87
N ASN A 464 23.66 19.65 -1.18
CA ASN A 464 22.94 20.93 -1.39
C ASN A 464 21.99 20.96 -2.61
N LYS A 465 21.46 19.81 -3.06
CA LYS A 465 20.42 19.73 -4.08
C LYS A 465 19.10 20.24 -3.49
N ASP A 466 18.45 21.14 -4.21
CA ASP A 466 17.12 21.61 -3.83
C ASP A 466 16.06 20.77 -4.55
N TYR A 467 15.13 20.23 -3.77
CA TYR A 467 14.00 19.45 -4.26
C TYR A 467 12.74 20.26 -3.98
N SER A 468 12.32 21.06 -4.97
CA SER A 468 11.25 22.05 -4.86
C SER A 468 9.87 21.45 -4.55
N ASP A 469 9.68 20.18 -4.84
CA ASP A 469 8.49 19.37 -4.63
C ASP A 469 8.52 18.55 -3.31
N THR A 470 9.54 18.74 -2.46
CA THR A 470 9.65 18.04 -1.17
C THR A 470 9.52 18.99 0.01
N PHE A 471 8.62 18.63 0.92
CA PHE A 471 8.43 19.30 2.20
C PHE A 471 9.03 18.49 3.35
N GLY A 472 9.75 19.17 4.25
CA GLY A 472 10.33 18.59 5.45
C GLY A 472 11.75 18.00 5.28
N THR A 473 12.54 18.10 6.34
CA THR A 473 13.94 17.61 6.37
C THR A 473 14.04 16.10 6.18
N GLY A 474 13.11 15.33 6.77
CA GLY A 474 13.07 13.87 6.65
C GLY A 474 12.79 13.37 5.23
N THR A 475 11.87 14.02 4.51
CA THR A 475 11.55 13.69 3.11
C THR A 475 12.74 13.98 2.20
N ARG A 476 13.38 15.15 2.38
CA ARG A 476 14.62 15.53 1.67
C ARG A 476 15.75 14.52 1.92
N ALA A 477 15.92 14.11 3.18
CA ALA A 477 16.89 13.08 3.55
C ALA A 477 16.61 11.73 2.88
N SER A 478 15.36 11.27 2.91
CA SER A 478 14.95 10.03 2.24
C SER A 478 15.18 10.09 0.73
N ARG A 479 14.83 11.21 0.09
CA ARG A 479 15.05 11.39 -1.36
C ARG A 479 16.53 11.35 -1.71
N ALA A 480 17.38 12.06 -0.98
CA ALA A 480 18.83 12.00 -1.19
C ALA A 480 19.41 10.60 -0.91
N ALA A 481 18.92 9.90 0.12
CA ALA A 481 19.36 8.54 0.43
C ALA A 481 19.08 7.54 -0.71
N SER A 482 18.05 7.80 -1.52
CA SER A 482 17.65 6.93 -2.62
C SER A 482 18.64 6.88 -3.79
N GLU A 483 19.69 7.71 -3.79
CA GLU A 483 20.85 7.58 -4.68
C GLU A 483 21.60 6.25 -4.46
N TYR A 484 21.54 5.69 -3.24
CA TYR A 484 22.30 4.50 -2.84
C TYR A 484 21.47 3.21 -2.81
N GLY A 485 20.18 3.29 -3.17
CA GLY A 485 19.24 2.18 -3.10
C GLY A 485 17.78 2.61 -3.05
N LEU A 486 16.91 1.78 -2.47
CA LEU A 486 15.54 2.22 -2.19
C LEU A 486 15.50 2.98 -0.89
N SER A 487 14.83 4.13 -0.87
CA SER A 487 14.55 4.86 0.36
C SER A 487 13.05 5.03 0.56
N ILE A 488 12.57 4.75 1.77
CA ILE A 488 11.17 4.77 2.12
C ILE A 488 10.98 5.70 3.32
N LYS A 489 10.17 6.73 3.15
CA LYS A 489 9.79 7.65 4.23
C LYS A 489 8.39 7.31 4.70
N VAL A 490 8.25 7.01 5.99
CA VAL A 490 6.95 7.06 6.69
C VAL A 490 6.88 8.40 7.41
N SER A 491 5.87 9.21 7.12
CA SER A 491 5.63 10.50 7.75
C SER A 491 4.67 10.40 8.94
N GLU A 492 4.69 11.42 9.80
CA GLU A 492 3.87 11.45 11.02
C GLU A 492 2.36 11.56 10.74
N ASP A 493 1.99 12.12 9.59
CA ASP A 493 0.61 12.16 9.08
C ASP A 493 0.17 10.82 8.46
N GLY A 494 1.09 9.86 8.35
CA GLY A 494 0.82 8.49 7.96
C GLY A 494 1.02 8.18 6.48
N ASP A 495 1.60 9.09 5.71
CA ASP A 495 1.96 8.82 4.31
C ASP A 495 3.24 7.99 4.21
N ILE A 496 3.27 7.08 3.24
CA ILE A 496 4.46 6.28 2.95
C ILE A 496 4.95 6.64 1.55
N ASN A 497 6.11 7.28 1.46
CA ASN A 497 6.73 7.68 0.22
C ASN A 497 7.89 6.75 -0.14
N LEU A 498 7.90 6.22 -1.36
CA LEU A 498 9.01 5.43 -1.90
C LEU A 498 9.81 6.27 -2.88
N PHE A 499 11.13 6.27 -2.72
CA PHE A 499 12.09 6.96 -3.58
C PHE A 499 13.14 6.01 -4.12
N ARG A 500 13.60 6.29 -5.33
CA ARG A 500 14.74 5.62 -5.97
C ARG A 500 15.40 6.59 -6.92
N ASP A 501 16.73 6.61 -6.96
CA ASP A 501 17.49 7.44 -7.90
C ASP A 501 17.07 8.93 -7.82
N GLU A 502 16.70 9.38 -6.61
CA GLU A 502 16.15 10.71 -6.31
C GLU A 502 14.79 11.03 -6.96
N GLU A 503 14.08 10.04 -7.48
CA GLU A 503 12.71 10.15 -7.99
C GLU A 503 11.70 9.54 -7.02
N LYS A 504 10.54 10.19 -6.87
CA LYS A 504 9.44 9.65 -6.07
C LYS A 504 8.65 8.65 -6.92
N LEU A 505 8.63 7.40 -6.49
CA LEU A 505 7.95 6.32 -7.21
C LEU A 505 6.48 6.20 -6.81
N LEU A 506 6.21 6.21 -5.51
CA LEU A 506 4.89 5.93 -4.93
C LEU A 506 4.64 6.75 -3.67
N THR A 507 3.38 6.99 -3.35
CA THR A 507 2.87 7.56 -2.08
C THR A 507 1.66 6.74 -1.62
N LEU A 508 1.57 6.30 -0.35
CA LEU A 508 0.44 5.53 0.18
C LEU A 508 -0.23 6.17 1.37
#